data_AF-A0A848J8R7-F1
#
_entry.id   AF-A0A848J8R7-F1
#
_cell.length_a   1.000
_cell.length_b   1.000
_cell.length_c   1.000
_cell.angle_alpha   90.00
_cell.angle_beta   90.00
_cell.angle_gamma   90.00
#
_symmetry.space_group_name_H-M   'P 1'
#
loop_
_entity.id
_entity.type
_entity.pdbx_description
1 polymer ?
#
loop_
_entity_poly.entity_id
_entity_poly.type
_entity_poly.pdbx_seq_one_letter_code
_entity_poly.pdbx_strand_id
1 'polypeptide(L)'
;MESEILGRTIGSGFSREQTKATQPGIEKIWNYLGGKPNFCFGFAIQAVEHKDLLNFKDRFERIGELDITEGLKEIGSISGEDSFERYDETYADLDNQIKVFGYQKYPIRIIKNE
;
A
#
# COMPACT_ATOMS: atom_id res chain seq x y z
N MET A 1 -0.19 -18.67 -6.80
CA MET A 1 -0.81 -17.38 -6.45
C MET A 1 0.23 -16.30 -6.68
N GLU A 2 -0.15 -15.22 -7.34
CA GLU A 2 0.73 -14.06 -7.48
C GLU A 2 0.76 -13.31 -6.13
N SER A 3 1.92 -12.79 -5.71
CA SER A 3 2.00 -12.02 -4.47
C SER A 3 1.38 -10.63 -4.66
N GLU A 4 0.61 -10.19 -3.67
CA GLU A 4 -0.19 -8.98 -3.74
C GLU A 4 0.13 -8.03 -2.58
N ILE A 5 -0.17 -6.75 -2.79
CA ILE A 5 -0.12 -5.69 -1.79
C ILE A 5 -1.50 -5.03 -1.66
N LEU A 6 -1.75 -4.42 -0.50
CA LEU A 6 -2.94 -3.62 -0.28
C LEU A 6 -2.65 -2.14 -0.56
N GLY A 7 -3.54 -1.53 -1.33
CA GLY A 7 -3.54 -0.11 -1.59
C GLY A 7 -4.94 0.41 -1.86
N ARG A 8 -5.03 1.69 -2.19
CA ARG A 8 -6.28 2.34 -2.54
C ARG A 8 -6.10 3.37 -3.64
N THR A 9 -7.17 3.59 -4.38
CA THR A 9 -7.31 4.72 -5.29
C THR A 9 -7.78 5.95 -4.52
N ILE A 10 -7.15 7.10 -4.78
CA ILE A 10 -7.48 8.39 -4.16
C ILE A 10 -7.87 9.33 -5.30
N GLY A 11 -9.10 9.82 -5.28
CA GLY A 11 -9.60 10.70 -6.35
C GLY A 11 -8.70 11.93 -6.51
N SER A 12 -8.35 12.26 -7.76
CA SER A 12 -7.60 13.47 -8.07
C SER A 12 -8.54 14.56 -8.57
N GLY A 13 -8.39 15.77 -8.02
CA GLY A 13 -9.07 16.97 -8.52
C GLY A 13 -8.34 17.66 -9.69
N PHE A 14 -7.16 17.16 -10.07
CA PHE A 14 -6.32 17.75 -11.11
C PHE A 14 -6.53 17.08 -12.47
N SER A 15 -5.95 17.63 -13.54
CA SER A 15 -5.92 16.95 -14.84
C SER A 15 -5.10 15.65 -14.76
N ARG A 16 -5.30 14.74 -15.72
CA ARG A 16 -4.54 13.49 -15.78
C ARG A 16 -3.04 13.73 -15.90
N GLU A 17 -2.64 14.72 -16.68
CA GLU A 17 -1.24 15.12 -16.89
C GLU A 17 -0.64 15.68 -15.60
N GLN A 18 -1.41 16.48 -14.86
CA GLN A 18 -0.99 17.00 -13.56
C GLN A 18 -0.85 15.88 -12.53
N THR A 19 -1.82 14.97 -12.42
CA THR A 19 -1.76 13.80 -11.53
C THR A 19 -0.55 12.91 -11.86
N LYS A 20 -0.27 12.69 -13.14
CA LYS A 20 0.90 11.93 -13.60
C LYS A 20 2.22 12.63 -13.22
N ALA A 21 2.26 13.96 -13.32
CA ALA A 21 3.44 14.72 -12.95
C ALA A 21 3.70 14.69 -11.43
N THR A 22 2.64 14.70 -10.61
CA THR A 22 2.75 14.62 -9.14
C THR A 22 3.04 13.21 -8.65
N GLN A 23 2.63 12.18 -9.40
CA GLN A 23 2.85 10.80 -9.04
C GLN A 23 3.50 10.00 -10.20
N PRO A 24 4.81 10.18 -10.44
CA PRO A 24 5.52 9.47 -11.52
C PRO A 24 5.36 7.95 -11.42
N GLY A 25 4.98 7.32 -12.53
CA GLY A 25 4.75 5.86 -12.58
C GLY A 25 3.31 5.41 -12.30
N ILE A 26 2.40 6.33 -11.94
CA ILE A 26 0.97 6.02 -11.71
C ILE A 26 0.29 5.33 -12.90
N GLU A 27 0.80 5.53 -14.11
CA GLU A 27 0.29 4.87 -15.31
C GLU A 27 0.35 3.34 -15.24
N LYS A 28 1.29 2.75 -14.49
CA LYS A 28 1.35 1.30 -14.25
C LYS A 28 0.04 0.81 -13.61
N ILE A 29 -0.46 1.53 -12.61
CA ILE A 29 -1.72 1.24 -11.92
C ILE A 29 -2.93 1.51 -12.84
N TRP A 30 -2.92 2.64 -13.55
CA TRP A 30 -4.01 2.98 -14.48
C TRP A 30 -4.19 1.97 -15.60
N ASN A 31 -3.08 1.49 -16.16
CA ASN A 31 -3.08 0.49 -17.22
C ASN A 31 -3.61 -0.86 -16.72
N TYR A 32 -3.23 -1.27 -15.51
CA TYR A 32 -3.74 -2.49 -14.88
C TYR A 32 -5.27 -2.46 -14.68
N LEU A 33 -5.81 -1.31 -14.26
CA LEU A 33 -7.25 -1.16 -14.01
C LEU A 33 -8.08 -0.88 -15.29
N GLY A 34 -7.45 -0.88 -16.47
CA GLY A 34 -8.16 -1.02 -17.74
C GLY A 34 -8.95 0.18 -18.25
N GLY A 35 -8.44 1.42 -18.12
CA GLY A 35 -9.17 2.57 -18.67
C GLY A 35 -8.41 3.89 -18.77
N LYS A 36 -9.16 5.00 -18.71
CA LYS A 36 -8.64 6.36 -18.53
C LYS A 36 -8.86 6.89 -17.11
N PRO A 37 -8.46 6.19 -16.04
CA PRO A 37 -8.62 6.71 -14.69
C PRO A 37 -7.78 7.97 -14.46
N ASN A 38 -8.23 8.79 -13.52
CA ASN A 38 -7.52 9.97 -13.03
C ASN A 38 -7.60 9.98 -11.50
N PHE A 39 -6.69 9.23 -10.89
CA PHE A 39 -6.57 9.11 -9.44
C PHE A 39 -5.09 8.96 -9.08
N CYS A 40 -4.77 9.25 -7.83
CA CYS A 40 -3.53 8.83 -7.20
C CYS A 40 -3.67 7.43 -6.62
N PHE A 41 -2.55 6.75 -6.45
CA PHE A 41 -2.44 5.47 -5.74
C PHE A 41 -1.73 5.71 -4.41
N GLY A 42 -2.13 4.98 -3.37
CA GLY A 42 -1.36 4.93 -2.14
C GLY A 42 -1.49 3.59 -1.44
N PHE A 43 -0.44 3.20 -0.74
CA PHE A 43 -0.39 1.98 0.05
C PHE A 43 -1.30 2.05 1.28
N ALA A 44 -1.86 0.90 1.67
CA ALA A 44 -2.40 0.71 3.00
C ALA A 44 -1.26 0.27 3.92
N ILE A 45 -0.82 1.18 4.79
CA ILE A 45 0.32 0.97 5.69
C ILE A 45 -0.19 0.70 7.09
N GLN A 46 0.39 -0.33 7.71
CA GLN A 46 0.24 -0.62 9.12
C GLN A 46 1.57 -0.27 9.80
N ALA A 47 1.56 0.79 10.60
CA ALA A 47 2.75 1.39 11.19
C ALA A 47 2.90 1.02 12.66
N VAL A 48 4.15 1.04 13.13
CA VAL A 48 4.50 0.89 14.55
C VAL A 48 5.34 2.08 14.93
N GLU A 49 5.02 2.67 16.07
CA GLU A 49 5.90 3.64 16.68
C GLU A 49 7.23 2.98 17.07
N HIS A 50 8.33 3.72 16.91
CA HIS A 50 9.67 3.17 17.14
C HIS A 50 9.84 2.58 18.54
N LYS A 51 9.27 3.25 19.56
CA LYS A 51 9.32 2.80 20.97
C LYS A 51 8.63 1.44 21.18
N ASP A 52 7.55 1.18 20.45
CA ASP A 52 6.71 -0.01 20.64
C ASP A 52 7.33 -1.18 19.87
N LEU A 53 7.85 -0.91 18.68
CA LEU A 53 8.58 -1.90 17.88
C LEU A 53 9.77 -2.50 18.64
N LEU A 54 10.46 -1.74 19.50
CA LEU A 54 11.56 -2.28 20.31
C LEU A 54 11.15 -3.46 21.20
N ASN A 55 9.87 -3.55 21.57
CA ASN A 55 9.36 -4.59 22.46
C ASN A 55 9.10 -5.93 21.75
N PHE A 56 8.95 -5.92 20.42
CA PHE A 56 8.58 -7.11 19.66
C PHE A 56 9.26 -7.23 18.29
N LYS A 57 10.30 -6.43 18.02
CA LYS A 57 11.07 -6.50 16.76
C LYS A 57 11.71 -7.86 16.50
N ASP A 58 12.04 -8.59 17.57
CA ASP A 58 12.62 -9.93 17.55
C ASP A 58 11.63 -11.01 17.08
N ARG A 59 10.34 -10.67 17.03
CA ARG A 59 9.27 -11.51 16.49
C ARG A 59 9.16 -11.43 14.97
N PHE A 60 9.88 -10.50 14.33
CA PHE A 60 9.89 -10.35 12.88
C PHE A 60 11.19 -10.85 12.26
N GLU A 61 11.06 -11.48 11.11
CA GLU A 61 12.18 -11.82 10.23
C GLU A 61 12.04 -11.03 8.92
N ARG A 62 13.14 -10.41 8.49
CA ARG A 62 13.18 -9.77 7.17
C ARG A 62 13.40 -10.84 6.09
N ILE A 63 12.35 -11.17 5.36
CA ILE A 63 12.38 -12.17 4.28
C ILE A 63 12.85 -11.61 2.92
N GLY A 64 12.94 -10.28 2.78
CA GLY A 64 13.35 -9.64 1.53
C GLY A 64 13.11 -8.14 1.52
N GLU A 65 13.42 -7.52 0.37
CA GLU A 65 13.11 -6.12 0.06
C GLU A 65 12.47 -6.04 -1.32
N LEU A 66 11.54 -5.09 -1.48
CA LEU A 66 10.91 -4.78 -2.76
C LEU A 66 11.40 -3.42 -3.23
N ASP A 67 12.04 -3.40 -4.40
CA ASP A 67 12.31 -2.14 -5.09
C ASP A 67 11.03 -1.62 -5.75
N ILE A 68 10.40 -0.64 -5.11
CA ILE A 68 9.13 -0.04 -5.55
C ILE A 68 9.45 1.22 -6.36
N THR A 69 8.70 1.43 -7.45
CA THR A 69 8.78 2.66 -8.24
C THR A 69 8.58 3.87 -7.33
N GLU A 70 9.53 4.82 -7.31
CA GLU A 70 9.58 5.88 -6.29
C GLU A 70 8.28 6.68 -6.18
N GLY A 71 7.71 7.14 -7.30
CA GLY A 71 6.45 7.89 -7.28
C GLY A 71 5.23 7.06 -6.85
N LEU A 72 5.34 5.73 -6.74
CA LEU A 72 4.27 4.91 -6.18
C LEU A 72 4.37 4.73 -4.66
N LYS A 73 5.45 5.16 -4.00
CA LYS A 73 5.68 5.07 -2.55
C LYS A 73 4.88 6.10 -1.75
N GLU A 74 3.61 6.26 -2.10
CA GLU A 74 2.69 7.19 -1.46
C GLU A 74 1.85 6.49 -0.39
N ILE A 75 1.56 7.21 0.69
CA ILE A 75 0.72 6.72 1.77
C ILE A 75 -0.74 7.00 1.41
N GLY A 76 -1.54 5.95 1.21
CA GLY A 76 -2.98 6.09 1.00
C GLY A 76 -3.79 5.96 2.29
N SER A 77 -3.32 5.13 3.21
CA SER A 77 -3.90 4.93 4.53
C SER A 77 -2.79 4.55 5.49
N ILE A 78 -2.90 5.00 6.73
CA ILE A 78 -2.03 4.57 7.82
C ILE A 78 -2.89 4.15 9.01
N SER A 79 -2.69 2.93 9.49
CA SER A 79 -3.13 2.48 10.81
C SER A 79 -1.91 2.30 11.70
N GLY A 80 -2.09 2.41 13.02
CA GLY A 80 -1.03 2.23 13.99
C GLY A 80 -1.34 1.05 14.90
N GLU A 81 -0.33 0.22 15.18
CA GLU A 81 -0.39 -0.84 16.19
C GLU A 81 0.69 -0.60 17.24
N ASP A 82 0.37 -0.94 18.50
CA ASP A 82 1.27 -0.75 19.66
C ASP A 82 1.83 -2.06 20.23
N SER A 83 1.41 -3.21 19.68
CA SER A 83 1.77 -4.54 20.17
C SER A 83 1.73 -5.59 19.06
N PHE A 84 2.45 -6.71 19.27
CA PHE A 84 2.45 -7.83 18.33
C PHE A 84 1.08 -8.52 18.24
N GLU A 85 0.38 -8.64 19.37
CA GLU A 85 -0.96 -9.24 19.44
C GLU A 85 -1.96 -8.48 18.58
N ARG A 86 -1.90 -7.14 18.61
CA ARG A 86 -2.73 -6.29 17.74
C ARG A 86 -2.41 -6.48 16.27
N TYR A 87 -1.13 -6.62 15.92
CA TYR A 87 -0.73 -6.99 14.56
C TYR A 87 -1.37 -8.30 14.11
N ASP A 88 -1.25 -9.33 14.94
CA ASP A 88 -1.78 -10.67 14.63
C ASP A 88 -3.31 -10.66 14.50
N GLU A 89 -4.00 -9.97 15.41
CA GLU A 89 -5.47 -9.77 15.35
C GLU A 89 -5.90 -9.11 14.03
N THR A 90 -5.23 -8.04 13.60
CA THR A 90 -5.57 -7.32 12.37
C THR A 90 -5.39 -8.21 11.13
N TYR A 91 -4.33 -9.05 11.09
CA TYR A 91 -4.12 -9.97 9.97
C TYR A 91 -5.05 -11.19 10.01
N ALA A 92 -5.45 -11.65 11.20
CA ALA A 92 -6.44 -12.72 11.35
C ALA A 92 -7.81 -12.34 10.77
N ASP A 93 -8.16 -11.05 10.75
CA ASP A 93 -9.42 -10.51 10.20
C ASP A 93 -9.19 -9.63 8.94
N LEU A 94 -8.15 -9.92 8.16
CA LEU A 94 -7.71 -9.08 7.04
C LEU A 94 -8.82 -8.81 6.00
N ASP A 95 -9.67 -9.80 5.70
CA ASP A 95 -10.76 -9.63 4.73
C ASP A 95 -11.80 -8.60 5.18
N ASN A 96 -12.10 -8.56 6.49
CA ASN A 96 -12.97 -7.53 7.05
C ASN A 96 -12.28 -6.16 7.03
N GLN A 97 -10.99 -6.09 7.33
CA GLN A 97 -10.20 -4.85 7.22
C GLN A 97 -10.25 -4.28 5.79
N ILE A 98 -9.99 -5.13 4.78
CA ILE A 98 -10.08 -4.77 3.36
C ILE A 98 -11.46 -4.21 3.04
N LYS A 99 -12.53 -4.85 3.54
CA LYS A 99 -13.91 -4.41 3.31
C LYS A 99 -14.22 -3.07 3.98
N VAL A 100 -13.88 -2.90 5.26
CA VAL A 100 -14.18 -1.70 6.04
C VAL A 100 -13.49 -0.47 5.46
N PHE A 101 -12.21 -0.62 5.09
CA PHE A 101 -11.41 0.50 4.58
C PHE A 101 -11.41 0.63 3.06
N GLY A 102 -12.08 -0.28 2.35
CA GLY A 102 -12.19 -0.27 0.89
C GLY A 102 -10.85 -0.46 0.18
N TYR A 103 -9.95 -1.25 0.77
CA TYR A 103 -8.67 -1.57 0.17
C TYR A 103 -8.83 -2.47 -1.05
N GLN A 104 -7.84 -2.42 -1.94
CA GLN A 104 -7.77 -3.23 -3.14
C GLN A 104 -6.43 -3.96 -3.18
N LYS A 105 -6.47 -5.18 -3.71
CA LYS A 105 -5.27 -6.01 -3.93
C LYS A 105 -4.66 -5.66 -5.28
N TYR A 106 -3.35 -5.39 -5.27
CA TYR A 106 -2.56 -5.12 -6.47
C TYR A 106 -1.41 -6.13 -6.56
N PRO A 107 -1.20 -6.77 -7.72
CA PRO A 107 -0.03 -7.59 -7.95
C PRO A 107 1.27 -6.82 -7.75
N ILE A 108 2.23 -7.40 -7.01
CA ILE A 108 3.51 -6.75 -6.71
C ILE A 108 4.25 -6.34 -7.99
N ARG A 109 4.17 -7.13 -9.08
CA ARG A 109 4.87 -6.82 -10.34
C ARG A 109 4.53 -5.44 -10.93
N ILE A 110 3.37 -4.88 -10.59
CA ILE A 110 2.90 -3.61 -11.15
C ILE A 110 3.57 -2.42 -10.45
N ILE A 111 3.90 -2.57 -9.17
CA ILE A 111 4.50 -1.50 -8.37
C ILE A 111 6.03 -1.51 -8.41
N LYS A 112 6.64 -2.66 -8.75
CA LYS A 112 8.09 -2.79 -8.78
C LYS A 112 8.73 -1.83 -9.78
N ASN A 113 9.92 -1.37 -9.43
CA ASN A 113 10.82 -0.78 -10.40
C ASN A 113 11.26 -1.87 -11.38
N GLU A 114 11.39 -1.54 -12.66
CA GLU A 114 11.85 -2.48 -13.69
C GLU A 114 13.35 -2.72 -13.58
#